data_AF-A0A372IBZ6-F1
#
_entry.id   AF-A0A372IBZ6-F1
#
_cell.length_a   1.000
_cell.length_b   1.000
_cell.length_c   1.000
_cell.angle_alpha   90.00
_cell.angle_beta   90.00
_cell.angle_gamma   90.00
#
_symmetry.space_group_name_H-M   'P 1'
#
loop_
_entity.id
_entity.type
_entity.pdbx_description
1 polymer ?
#
loop_
_entity_poly.entity_id
_entity_poly.type
_entity_poly.pdbx_seq_one_letter_code
_entity_poly.pdbx_strand_id
1 'polypeptide(L)'
;MTGFSQDSLMMLLRIAVVPILLITIYLRNRAVRRRRAAQAASPAPDAPPPLPPIDPDTAEEAQLRAALGRARAGDRVTSNRGEALTRWQLAGALAALLLSQGRQDAAEDVLQGVQAAAEPGRWPALLQLARVWATAGQGDAARALLAEAAELRLAMMRSSARGDPLHLAELLAEDPPHPRDLHDPALARAGPLCWLVLAGRDGDARALVRTLLPRLDRALAESAGDPTGKVDGFPRPLLADLRQRLAATGAPGDVVSGPGCGGLGTGQSPTAALSPAPDTARRNTP
;
A
#
# COMPACT_ATOMS: atom_id res chain seq x y z
N MET A 1 -3.10 -27.90 -67.47
CA MET A 1 -3.02 -26.60 -66.75
C MET A 1 -3.70 -26.78 -65.39
N THR A 2 -2.93 -27.08 -64.35
CA THR A 2 -3.46 -27.33 -62.99
C THR A 2 -3.15 -26.13 -62.12
N GLY A 3 -4.15 -25.25 -61.95
CA GLY A 3 -4.08 -24.15 -61.01
C GLY A 3 -4.17 -24.69 -59.58
N PHE A 4 -3.02 -24.78 -58.90
CA PHE A 4 -2.99 -24.98 -57.46
C PHE A 4 -3.62 -23.75 -56.80
N SER A 5 -4.75 -23.92 -56.13
CA SER A 5 -5.45 -22.83 -55.47
C SER A 5 -4.60 -22.25 -54.33
N GLN A 6 -4.66 -20.94 -54.17
CA GLN A 6 -3.97 -20.18 -53.13
C GLN A 6 -4.30 -20.71 -51.71
N ASP A 7 -5.48 -21.31 -51.54
CA ASP A 7 -5.92 -21.97 -50.31
C ASP A 7 -5.16 -23.26 -50.00
N SER A 8 -4.83 -24.08 -51.00
CA SER A 8 -4.00 -25.27 -50.79
C SER A 8 -2.57 -24.91 -50.39
N LEU A 9 -2.05 -23.78 -50.89
CA LEU A 9 -0.72 -23.28 -50.55
C LEU A 9 -0.69 -22.68 -49.13
N MET A 10 -1.73 -21.94 -48.73
CA MET A 10 -1.92 -21.47 -47.35
C MET A 10 -2.12 -22.62 -46.36
N MET A 11 -2.83 -23.68 -46.74
CA MET A 11 -3.04 -24.86 -45.90
C MET A 11 -1.74 -25.65 -45.70
N LEU A 12 -0.95 -25.86 -46.76
CA LEU A 12 0.38 -26.48 -46.67
C LEU A 12 1.36 -25.64 -45.84
N LEU A 13 1.34 -24.31 -46.00
CA LEU A 13 2.15 -23.40 -45.19
C LEU A 13 1.79 -23.48 -43.71
N ARG A 14 0.49 -23.52 -43.36
CA ARG A 14 0.06 -23.68 -41.96
C ARG A 14 0.44 -25.04 -41.38
N ILE A 15 0.29 -26.12 -42.15
CA ILE A 15 0.64 -27.48 -41.71
C ILE A 15 2.16 -27.63 -41.51
N ALA A 16 2.99 -26.95 -42.31
CA ALA A 16 4.44 -27.04 -42.17
C ALA A 16 5.01 -26.03 -41.16
N VAL A 17 4.58 -24.77 -41.19
CA VAL A 17 5.20 -23.69 -40.43
C VAL A 17 4.77 -23.68 -38.96
N VAL A 18 3.49 -23.95 -38.66
CA VAL A 18 2.98 -23.93 -37.28
C VAL A 18 3.67 -24.98 -36.39
N PRO A 19 3.85 -26.25 -36.80
CA PRO A 19 4.56 -27.22 -35.96
C PRO A 19 6.04 -26.88 -35.81
N ILE A 20 6.72 -26.35 -36.84
CA ILE A 20 8.12 -25.93 -36.74
C ILE A 20 8.27 -24.76 -35.75
N LEU A 21 7.33 -23.80 -35.78
CA LEU A 21 7.31 -22.67 -34.85
C LEU A 21 7.07 -23.12 -33.41
N LEU A 22 6.14 -24.05 -33.20
CA LEU A 22 5.87 -24.63 -31.88
C LEU A 22 7.07 -25.42 -31.34
N ILE A 23 7.74 -26.20 -32.19
CA ILE A 23 8.96 -26.94 -31.82
C ILE A 23 10.09 -25.98 -31.45
N THR A 24 10.29 -24.89 -32.20
CA THR A 24 11.32 -23.90 -31.89
C THR A 24 11.02 -23.13 -30.59
N ILE A 25 9.77 -22.75 -30.34
CA ILE A 25 9.35 -22.16 -29.06
C ILE A 25 9.57 -23.16 -27.90
N TYR A 26 9.20 -24.43 -28.10
CA TYR A 26 9.39 -25.48 -27.10
C TYR A 26 10.88 -25.71 -26.79
N LEU A 27 11.74 -25.81 -27.81
CA LEU A 27 13.18 -25.99 -27.64
C LEU A 27 13.83 -24.77 -26.97
N ARG A 28 13.42 -23.54 -27.33
CA ARG A 28 13.87 -22.31 -26.67
C ARG A 28 13.48 -22.31 -25.19
N ASN A 29 12.24 -22.67 -24.87
CA ASN A 29 11.76 -22.78 -23.50
C ASN A 29 12.48 -23.88 -22.71
N ARG A 30 12.80 -25.01 -23.35
CA ARG A 30 13.58 -26.11 -22.75
C ARG A 30 15.02 -25.71 -22.47
N ALA A 31 15.66 -24.97 -23.38
CA ALA A 31 17.01 -24.44 -23.19
C ALA A 31 17.05 -23.39 -22.08
N VAL A 32 16.06 -22.50 -22.00
CA VAL A 32 15.92 -21.53 -20.90
C VAL A 32 15.69 -22.25 -19.56
N ARG A 33 14.85 -23.28 -19.52
CA ARG A 33 14.69 -24.12 -18.32
C ARG A 33 15.98 -24.82 -17.92
N ARG A 34 16.74 -25.38 -18.87
CA ARG A 34 18.05 -26.00 -18.60
C ARG A 34 19.08 -24.99 -18.11
N ARG A 35 19.12 -23.76 -18.67
CA ARG A 35 19.98 -22.69 -18.18
C ARG A 35 19.60 -22.24 -16.76
N ARG A 36 18.31 -22.12 -16.46
CA ARG A 36 17.82 -21.84 -15.09
C ARG A 36 18.15 -22.98 -14.12
N ALA A 37 18.03 -24.23 -14.56
CA ALA A 37 18.42 -25.38 -13.74
C ALA A 37 19.94 -25.45 -13.52
N ALA A 38 20.75 -25.14 -14.54
CA ALA A 38 22.21 -25.07 -14.43
C ALA A 38 22.67 -23.89 -13.55
N GLN A 39 21.98 -22.74 -13.61
CA GLN A 39 22.20 -21.60 -12.71
C GLN A 39 21.75 -21.90 -11.27
N ALA A 40 20.78 -22.79 -11.08
CA ALA A 40 20.37 -23.29 -9.76
C ALA A 40 21.26 -24.43 -9.23
N ALA A 41 22.11 -25.03 -10.07
CA ALA A 41 22.89 -26.24 -9.75
C ALA A 41 24.36 -25.98 -9.36
N SER A 42 24.77 -24.73 -9.19
CA SER A 42 26.03 -24.40 -8.51
C SER A 42 25.73 -23.80 -7.14
N PRO A 43 25.50 -24.62 -6.09
CA PRO A 43 25.59 -24.12 -4.74
C PRO A 43 27.04 -23.70 -4.48
N ALA A 44 27.23 -22.41 -4.17
CA ALA A 44 28.47 -21.97 -3.56
C ALA A 44 28.68 -22.78 -2.26
N PRO A 45 29.91 -23.25 -1.97
CA PRO A 45 30.17 -24.24 -0.92
C PRO A 45 29.80 -23.80 0.52
N ASP A 46 29.49 -22.52 0.74
CA ASP A 46 29.10 -21.96 2.06
C ASP A 46 27.72 -21.29 2.07
N ALA A 47 26.84 -21.56 1.11
CA ALA A 47 25.51 -20.96 1.09
C ALA A 47 24.68 -21.43 2.32
N PRO A 48 24.30 -20.53 3.24
CA PRO A 48 23.59 -20.93 4.44
C PRO A 48 22.20 -21.46 4.08
N PRO A 49 21.69 -22.49 4.81
CA PRO A 49 20.55 -23.29 4.36
C PRO A 49 19.33 -22.40 4.05
N PRO A 50 18.52 -22.79 3.04
CA PRO A 50 17.32 -22.05 2.68
C PRO A 50 16.41 -21.95 3.90
N LEU A 51 15.96 -20.73 4.21
CA LEU A 51 15.00 -20.52 5.29
C LEU A 51 13.71 -21.27 4.97
N PRO A 52 13.05 -21.88 5.97
CA PRO A 52 11.71 -22.39 5.78
C PRO A 52 10.78 -21.24 5.34
N PRO A 53 9.70 -21.54 4.61
CA PRO A 53 8.66 -20.56 4.34
C PRO A 53 8.16 -19.90 5.63
N ILE A 54 7.98 -18.59 5.58
CA ILE A 54 7.58 -17.77 6.73
C ILE A 54 6.25 -17.10 6.44
N ASP A 55 5.37 -17.10 7.43
CA ASP A 55 4.17 -16.27 7.39
C ASP A 55 4.43 -14.95 8.11
N PRO A 56 4.50 -13.81 7.40
CA PRO A 56 4.81 -12.53 8.03
C PRO A 56 3.80 -12.11 9.10
N ASP A 57 2.55 -12.59 9.03
CA ASP A 57 1.48 -12.18 9.95
C ASP A 57 1.52 -12.94 11.29
N THR A 58 2.16 -14.11 11.33
CA THR A 58 2.19 -14.99 12.52
C THR A 58 3.59 -15.33 13.01
N ALA A 59 4.63 -14.97 12.23
CA ALA A 59 6.01 -15.26 12.59
C ALA A 59 6.48 -14.48 13.81
N GLU A 60 7.33 -15.13 14.60
CA GLU A 60 7.96 -14.51 15.74
C GLU A 60 9.02 -13.48 15.33
N GLU A 61 9.32 -12.55 16.23
CA GLU A 61 10.29 -11.47 16.05
C GLU A 61 11.66 -11.97 15.56
N ALA A 62 12.16 -13.07 16.14
CA ALA A 62 13.45 -13.65 15.77
C ALA A 62 13.45 -14.19 14.33
N GLN A 63 12.35 -14.83 13.90
CA GLN A 63 12.20 -15.35 12.55
C GLN A 63 12.10 -14.22 11.53
N LEU A 64 11.32 -13.17 11.84
CA LEU A 64 11.20 -11.98 10.98
C LEU A 64 12.54 -11.25 10.84
N ARG A 65 13.34 -11.13 11.91
CA ARG A 65 14.69 -10.54 11.84
C ARG A 65 15.64 -11.38 10.99
N ALA A 66 15.65 -12.69 11.18
CA ALA A 66 16.48 -13.59 10.38
C ALA A 66 16.11 -13.50 8.89
N ALA A 67 14.82 -13.55 8.58
CA ALA A 67 14.29 -13.38 7.23
C ALA A 67 14.69 -12.03 6.61
N LEU A 68 14.52 -10.93 7.35
CA LEU A 68 14.91 -9.60 6.87
C LEU A 68 16.43 -9.49 6.63
N GLY A 69 17.24 -10.09 7.51
CA GLY A 69 18.69 -10.16 7.33
C GLY A 69 19.09 -10.92 6.06
N ARG A 70 18.46 -12.07 5.80
CA ARG A 70 18.66 -12.85 4.56
C ARG A 70 18.21 -12.07 3.32
N ALA A 71 17.03 -11.44 3.37
CA ALA A 71 16.54 -10.62 2.27
C ALA A 71 17.44 -9.41 1.98
N ARG A 72 18.06 -8.81 3.01
CA ARG A 72 19.08 -7.75 2.85
C ARG A 72 20.39 -8.27 2.24
N ALA A 73 20.77 -9.52 2.52
CA ALA A 73 21.92 -10.19 1.89
C ALA A 73 21.65 -10.63 0.44
N GLY A 74 20.41 -10.53 -0.05
CA GLY A 74 20.01 -10.90 -1.41
C GLY A 74 19.39 -12.29 -1.52
N ASP A 75 19.21 -13.01 -0.41
CA ASP A 75 18.57 -14.31 -0.41
C ASP A 75 17.06 -14.19 -0.62
N ARG A 76 16.50 -15.13 -1.39
CA ARG A 76 15.05 -15.19 -1.61
C ARG A 76 14.35 -15.82 -0.41
N VAL A 77 13.56 -15.01 0.28
CA VAL A 77 12.64 -15.47 1.34
C VAL A 77 11.26 -15.71 0.71
N THR A 78 10.59 -16.80 1.10
CA THR A 78 9.28 -17.16 0.58
C THR A 78 8.21 -17.24 1.66
N SER A 79 6.99 -16.90 1.30
CA SER A 79 5.81 -17.14 2.14
C SER A 79 5.38 -18.60 2.12
N ASN A 80 4.52 -19.00 3.07
CA ASN A 80 3.86 -20.32 3.06
C ASN A 80 3.09 -20.61 1.75
N ARG A 81 2.73 -19.57 0.99
CA ARG A 81 2.06 -19.68 -0.32
C ARG A 81 3.04 -19.76 -1.50
N GLY A 82 4.35 -19.78 -1.24
CA GLY A 82 5.40 -19.84 -2.26
C GLY A 82 5.70 -18.50 -2.92
N GLU A 83 5.13 -17.40 -2.44
CA GLU A 83 5.38 -16.05 -2.96
C GLU A 83 6.71 -15.51 -2.42
N ALA A 84 7.46 -14.77 -3.23
CA ALA A 84 8.68 -14.12 -2.76
C ALA A 84 8.30 -12.93 -1.85
N LEU A 85 8.83 -12.92 -0.62
CA LEU A 85 8.64 -11.81 0.30
C LEU A 85 9.66 -10.72 0.03
N THR A 86 9.20 -9.47 -0.07
CA THR A 86 10.07 -8.30 -0.24
C THR A 86 10.68 -7.87 1.09
N ARG A 87 11.77 -7.09 1.04
CA ARG A 87 12.40 -6.54 2.26
C ARG A 87 11.40 -5.66 3.02
N TRP A 88 10.55 -4.95 2.29
CA TRP A 88 9.51 -4.11 2.86
C TRP A 88 8.40 -4.90 3.55
N GLN A 89 7.97 -6.03 2.99
CA GLN A 89 6.94 -6.87 3.64
C GLN A 89 7.45 -7.41 4.98
N LEU A 90 8.69 -7.91 5.00
CA LEU A 90 9.33 -8.41 6.22
C LEU A 90 9.57 -7.30 7.25
N ALA A 91 10.04 -6.13 6.81
CA ALA A 91 10.25 -4.97 7.69
C ALA A 91 8.93 -4.42 8.24
N GLY A 92 7.88 -4.36 7.42
CA GLY A 92 6.54 -3.92 7.84
C GLY A 92 5.92 -4.85 8.88
N ALA A 93 6.03 -6.16 8.70
CA ALA A 93 5.59 -7.16 9.67
C ALA A 93 6.35 -7.07 11.00
N LEU A 94 7.69 -6.97 10.93
CA LEU A 94 8.52 -6.79 12.11
C LEU A 94 8.19 -5.50 12.85
N ALA A 95 8.03 -4.38 12.13
CA ALA A 95 7.68 -3.10 12.71
C ALA A 95 6.30 -3.12 13.37
N ALA A 96 5.30 -3.77 12.75
CA ALA A 96 3.98 -3.93 13.34
C ALA A 96 4.02 -4.71 14.66
N LEU A 97 4.80 -5.79 14.71
CA LEU A 97 5.03 -6.56 15.93
C LEU A 97 5.71 -5.71 17.01
N LEU A 98 6.78 -4.97 16.67
CA LEU A 98 7.49 -4.09 17.60
C LEU A 98 6.58 -2.96 18.13
N LEU A 99 5.74 -2.40 17.28
CA LEU A 99 4.73 -1.40 17.66
C LEU A 99 3.69 -1.96 18.63
N SER A 100 3.22 -3.20 18.42
CA SER A 100 2.29 -3.85 19.36
C SER A 100 2.91 -4.11 20.74
N GLN A 101 4.24 -4.19 20.82
CA GLN A 101 5.01 -4.30 22.05
C GLN A 101 5.40 -2.94 22.66
N GLY A 102 5.00 -1.81 22.04
CA GLY A 102 5.33 -0.45 22.47
C GLY A 102 6.76 -0.01 22.13
N ARG A 103 7.49 -0.74 21.29
CA ARG A 103 8.89 -0.46 20.93
C ARG A 103 8.98 0.39 19.67
N GLN A 104 8.63 1.67 19.80
CA GLN A 104 8.56 2.61 18.66
C GLN A 104 9.92 2.83 17.99
N ASP A 105 10.98 3.14 18.75
CA ASP A 105 12.32 3.39 18.20
C ASP A 105 12.84 2.21 17.37
N ALA A 106 12.66 0.99 17.88
CA ALA A 106 13.07 -0.23 17.17
C ALA A 106 12.26 -0.46 15.88
N ALA A 107 10.97 -0.08 15.87
CA ALA A 107 10.15 -0.16 14.67
C ALA A 107 10.60 0.88 13.62
N GLU A 108 10.98 2.08 14.06
CA GLU A 108 11.53 3.12 13.21
C GLU A 108 12.82 2.67 12.53
N ASP A 109 13.79 2.18 13.30
CA ASP A 109 15.10 1.73 12.80
C ASP A 109 14.96 0.65 11.71
N VAL A 110 14.04 -0.30 11.92
CA VAL A 110 13.75 -1.37 10.96
C VAL A 110 13.24 -0.81 9.63
N LEU A 111 12.29 0.12 9.70
CA LEU A 111 11.62 0.71 8.54
C LEU A 111 12.53 1.68 7.78
N GLN A 112 13.29 2.52 8.49
CA GLN A 112 14.30 3.38 7.86
C GLN A 112 15.39 2.55 7.17
N GLY A 113 15.81 1.44 7.78
CA GLY A 113 16.82 0.55 7.21
C GLY A 113 16.41 -0.17 5.91
N VAL A 114 15.15 -0.07 5.48
CA VAL A 114 14.68 -0.57 4.16
C VAL A 114 14.26 0.55 3.19
N GLN A 115 14.32 1.81 3.60
CA GLN A 115 13.80 2.95 2.82
C GLN A 115 14.49 3.14 1.45
N ALA A 116 15.78 2.78 1.35
CA ALA A 116 16.54 2.85 0.10
C ALA A 116 16.12 1.80 -0.96
N ALA A 117 15.31 0.79 -0.60
CA ALA A 117 14.90 -0.26 -1.52
C ALA A 117 13.69 0.19 -2.37
N ALA A 118 13.87 0.30 -3.68
CA ALA A 118 12.79 0.59 -4.64
C ALA A 118 11.99 -0.66 -5.05
N GLU A 119 11.52 -1.44 -4.07
CA GLU A 119 10.76 -2.67 -4.33
C GLU A 119 9.25 -2.41 -4.41
N PRO A 120 8.52 -3.15 -5.26
CA PRO A 120 7.07 -3.07 -5.31
C PRO A 120 6.45 -3.53 -3.99
N GLY A 121 5.28 -2.98 -3.65
CA GLY A 121 4.56 -3.36 -2.43
C GLY A 121 5.13 -2.75 -1.14
N ARG A 122 5.90 -1.65 -1.21
CA ARG A 122 6.39 -0.93 -0.02
C ARG A 122 5.33 -0.14 0.75
N TRP A 123 4.17 0.09 0.16
CA TRP A 123 3.10 0.91 0.75
C TRP A 123 2.69 0.48 2.19
N PRO A 124 2.59 -0.81 2.58
CA PRO A 124 2.16 -1.16 3.93
C PRO A 124 3.16 -0.72 4.99
N ALA A 125 4.45 -0.81 4.68
CA ALA A 125 5.52 -0.42 5.58
C ALA A 125 5.64 1.11 5.68
N LEU A 126 5.38 1.84 4.60
CA LEU A 126 5.27 3.31 4.64
C LEU A 126 4.13 3.77 5.56
N LEU A 127 3.00 3.06 5.58
CA LEU A 127 1.90 3.36 6.52
C LEU A 127 2.31 3.15 7.99
N GLN A 128 3.07 2.08 8.28
CA GLN A 128 3.59 1.87 9.63
C GLN A 128 4.59 2.96 10.02
N LEU A 129 5.47 3.36 9.10
CA LEU A 129 6.44 4.44 9.36
C LEU A 129 5.74 5.78 9.57
N ALA A 130 4.71 6.09 8.76
CA ALA A 130 3.89 7.28 8.94
C ALA A 130 3.26 7.32 10.34
N ARG A 131 2.77 6.18 10.84
CA ARG A 131 2.20 6.07 12.19
C ARG A 131 3.25 6.28 13.28
N VAL A 132 4.45 5.71 13.13
CA VAL A 132 5.58 5.92 14.06
C VAL A 132 5.92 7.42 14.15
N TRP A 133 6.10 8.06 13.00
CA TRP A 133 6.44 9.48 12.93
C TRP A 133 5.33 10.38 13.43
N ALA A 134 4.07 10.02 13.19
CA ALA A 134 2.93 10.69 13.79
C ALA A 134 3.00 10.65 15.32
N THR A 135 3.22 9.47 15.91
CA THR A 135 3.34 9.32 17.37
C THR A 135 4.55 10.07 17.96
N ALA A 136 5.61 10.25 17.17
CA ALA A 136 6.79 11.05 17.54
C ALA A 136 6.61 12.56 17.34
N GLY A 137 5.42 13.03 16.95
CA GLY A 137 5.13 14.45 16.72
C GLY A 137 5.61 15.00 15.35
N GLN A 138 6.10 14.13 14.46
CA GLN A 138 6.57 14.50 13.12
C GLN A 138 5.42 14.44 12.09
N GLY A 139 4.36 15.22 12.33
CA GLY A 139 3.12 15.15 11.56
C GLY A 139 3.26 15.46 10.05
N ASP A 140 4.14 16.41 9.67
CA ASP A 140 4.38 16.73 8.26
C ASP A 140 5.07 15.57 7.52
N ALA A 141 6.07 14.95 8.16
CA ALA A 141 6.80 13.81 7.60
C ALA A 141 5.88 12.58 7.45
N ALA A 142 5.03 12.35 8.46
CA ALA A 142 4.01 11.30 8.41
C ALA A 142 3.01 11.51 7.26
N ARG A 143 2.54 12.75 7.04
CA ARG A 143 1.65 13.08 5.92
C ARG A 143 2.31 12.87 4.55
N ALA A 144 3.60 13.20 4.43
CA ALA A 144 4.35 12.92 3.19
C ALA A 144 4.44 11.42 2.89
N LEU A 145 4.70 10.59 3.91
CA LEU A 145 4.71 9.13 3.75
C LEU A 145 3.34 8.56 3.39
N LEU A 146 2.25 9.09 3.96
CA LEU A 146 0.90 8.69 3.58
C LEU A 146 0.58 9.02 2.12
N ALA A 147 0.96 10.21 1.66
CA ALA A 147 0.80 10.58 0.26
C ALA A 147 1.55 9.61 -0.65
N GLU A 148 2.78 9.26 -0.30
CA GLU A 148 3.57 8.29 -1.05
C GLU A 148 2.94 6.89 -1.07
N ALA A 149 2.51 6.40 0.10
CA ALA A 149 1.83 5.10 0.22
C ALA A 149 0.55 5.06 -0.63
N ALA A 150 -0.23 6.15 -0.63
CA ALA A 150 -1.43 6.29 -1.44
C ALA A 150 -1.11 6.23 -2.93
N GLU A 151 -0.12 6.97 -3.41
CA GLU A 151 0.26 6.96 -4.84
C GLU A 151 0.70 5.56 -5.29
N LEU A 152 1.48 4.85 -4.47
CA LEU A 152 1.93 3.49 -4.79
C LEU A 152 0.76 2.52 -4.85
N ARG A 153 -0.17 2.61 -3.89
CA ARG A 153 -1.37 1.77 -3.87
C ARG A 153 -2.29 2.08 -5.06
N LEU A 154 -2.48 3.36 -5.39
CA LEU A 154 -3.25 3.80 -6.56
C LEU A 154 -2.60 3.33 -7.86
N ALA A 155 -1.28 3.43 -8.01
CA ALA A 155 -0.57 2.92 -9.18
C ALA A 155 -0.76 1.41 -9.35
N MET A 156 -0.70 0.66 -8.24
CA MET A 156 -0.98 -0.77 -8.25
C MET A 156 -2.43 -1.06 -8.67
N MET A 157 -3.42 -0.36 -8.09
CA MET A 157 -4.83 -0.55 -8.41
C MET A 157 -5.15 -0.17 -9.86
N ARG A 158 -4.56 0.92 -10.39
CA ARG A 158 -4.68 1.30 -11.81
C ARG A 158 -4.12 0.22 -12.73
N SER A 159 -3.00 -0.39 -12.34
CA SER A 159 -2.38 -1.49 -13.09
C SER A 159 -3.27 -2.74 -13.08
N SER A 160 -3.83 -3.10 -11.91
CA SER A 160 -4.81 -4.18 -11.77
C SER A 160 -6.07 -3.92 -12.58
N ALA A 161 -6.54 -2.67 -12.59
CA ALA A 161 -7.70 -2.23 -13.35
C ALA A 161 -7.49 -2.26 -14.87
N ARG A 162 -6.24 -2.38 -15.35
CA ARG A 162 -5.89 -2.36 -16.79
C ARG A 162 -6.45 -1.15 -17.55
N GLY A 163 -6.65 -0.03 -16.85
CA GLY A 163 -7.24 1.19 -17.41
C GLY A 163 -8.77 1.23 -17.44
N ASP A 164 -9.47 0.19 -16.98
CA ASP A 164 -10.92 0.20 -16.85
C ASP A 164 -11.36 1.08 -15.65
N PRO A 165 -12.10 2.17 -15.88
CA PRO A 165 -12.60 3.02 -14.80
C PRO A 165 -13.62 2.36 -13.88
N LEU A 166 -14.44 1.44 -14.37
CA LEU A 166 -15.47 0.80 -13.55
C LEU A 166 -14.82 -0.17 -12.58
N HIS A 167 -13.88 -0.98 -13.06
CA HIS A 167 -13.09 -1.85 -12.20
C HIS A 167 -12.18 -1.04 -11.25
N LEU A 168 -11.61 0.09 -11.67
CA LEU A 168 -10.89 0.97 -10.73
C LEU A 168 -11.82 1.52 -9.64
N ALA A 169 -13.05 1.92 -9.99
CA ALA A 169 -14.03 2.42 -9.04
C ALA A 169 -14.45 1.34 -8.02
N GLU A 170 -14.61 0.09 -8.49
CA GLU A 170 -14.83 -1.07 -7.63
C GLU A 170 -13.70 -1.22 -6.60
N LEU A 171 -12.45 -1.31 -7.08
CA LEU A 171 -11.28 -1.47 -6.22
C LEU A 171 -11.16 -0.33 -5.18
N LEU A 172 -11.52 0.90 -5.55
CA LEU A 172 -11.45 2.06 -4.66
C LEU A 172 -12.57 2.10 -3.60
N ALA A 173 -13.69 1.43 -3.85
CA ALA A 173 -14.86 1.45 -2.95
C ALA A 173 -14.90 0.27 -1.97
N GLU A 174 -14.01 -0.72 -2.12
CA GLU A 174 -13.86 -1.82 -1.15
C GLU A 174 -13.56 -1.29 0.27
N ASP A 175 -12.85 -0.16 0.38
CA ASP A 175 -12.45 0.44 1.65
C ASP A 175 -13.05 1.85 1.82
N PRO A 176 -14.23 2.00 2.45
CA PRO A 176 -14.85 3.31 2.62
C PRO A 176 -13.99 4.24 3.49
N PRO A 177 -13.96 5.56 3.20
CA PRO A 177 -13.33 6.51 4.09
C PRO A 177 -14.14 6.56 5.39
N HIS A 178 -13.53 6.13 6.48
CA HIS A 178 -14.01 6.47 7.82
C HIS A 178 -13.15 7.61 8.34
N PRO A 179 -13.68 8.50 9.20
CA PRO A 179 -12.85 9.46 9.90
C PRO A 179 -11.86 8.65 10.74
N ARG A 180 -10.58 8.72 10.36
CA ARG A 180 -9.50 8.02 11.04
C ARG A 180 -8.47 9.02 11.47
N ASP A 181 -7.94 8.82 12.65
CA ASP A 181 -6.77 9.54 13.12
C ASP A 181 -5.53 8.90 12.48
N LEU A 182 -4.48 9.70 12.29
CA LEU A 182 -3.16 9.27 11.86
C LEU A 182 -2.57 8.22 12.82
N HIS A 183 -2.99 8.24 14.08
CA HIS A 183 -2.59 7.29 15.12
C HIS A 183 -3.34 5.95 15.08
N ASP A 184 -4.43 5.84 14.31
CA ASP A 184 -5.31 4.68 14.29
C ASP A 184 -4.57 3.42 13.76
N PRO A 185 -4.44 2.33 14.55
CA PRO A 185 -3.84 1.09 14.08
C PRO A 185 -4.60 0.46 12.90
N ALA A 186 -5.88 0.79 12.72
CA ALA A 186 -6.66 0.32 11.59
C ALA A 186 -6.29 0.99 10.27
N LEU A 187 -5.42 2.02 10.24
CA LEU A 187 -5.06 2.78 9.03
C LEU A 187 -4.63 1.91 7.84
N ALA A 188 -4.02 0.76 8.08
CA ALA A 188 -3.67 -0.23 7.05
C ALA A 188 -4.90 -0.81 6.30
N ARG A 189 -6.07 -0.79 6.94
CA ARG A 189 -7.38 -1.16 6.38
C ARG A 189 -8.14 0.03 5.80
N ALA A 190 -7.52 1.20 5.69
CA ALA A 190 -8.14 2.34 5.03
C ALA A 190 -7.75 2.31 3.54
N GLY A 191 -8.65 2.79 2.68
CA GLY A 191 -8.33 2.89 1.25
C GLY A 191 -7.36 4.03 0.96
N PRO A 192 -6.71 4.04 -0.23
CA PRO A 192 -5.77 5.09 -0.60
C PRO A 192 -6.41 6.49 -0.68
N LEU A 193 -7.72 6.59 -0.91
CA LEU A 193 -8.44 7.86 -0.86
C LEU A 193 -8.44 8.46 0.56
N CYS A 194 -8.58 7.62 1.59
CA CYS A 194 -8.51 8.05 2.99
C CYS A 194 -7.09 8.53 3.32
N TRP A 195 -6.06 7.81 2.88
CA TRP A 195 -4.68 8.22 3.10
C TRP A 195 -4.33 9.56 2.43
N LEU A 196 -4.86 9.83 1.22
CA LEU A 196 -4.71 11.15 0.59
C LEU A 196 -5.37 12.26 1.40
N VAL A 197 -6.57 12.04 1.94
CA VAL A 197 -7.25 13.02 2.79
C VAL A 197 -6.43 13.28 4.06
N LEU A 198 -5.94 12.24 4.73
CA LEU A 198 -5.10 12.37 5.93
C LEU A 198 -3.75 13.02 5.63
N ALA A 199 -3.23 12.85 4.42
CA ALA A 199 -2.03 13.56 3.95
C ALA A 199 -2.28 15.06 3.67
N GLY A 200 -3.51 15.55 3.76
CA GLY A 200 -3.88 16.92 3.37
C GLY A 200 -4.02 17.12 1.85
N ARG A 201 -4.19 16.03 1.10
CA ARG A 201 -4.40 16.00 -0.36
C ARG A 201 -5.85 15.65 -0.70
N ASP A 202 -6.80 16.24 0.02
CA ASP A 202 -8.24 16.05 -0.20
C ASP A 202 -8.64 16.46 -1.63
N GLY A 203 -8.02 17.51 -2.17
CA GLY A 203 -8.23 17.95 -3.56
C GLY A 203 -7.95 16.86 -4.59
N ASP A 204 -6.91 16.04 -4.38
CA ASP A 204 -6.52 14.96 -5.28
C ASP A 204 -7.46 13.76 -5.16
N ALA A 205 -7.84 13.40 -3.93
CA ALA A 205 -8.84 12.37 -3.68
C ALA A 205 -10.18 12.74 -4.36
N ARG A 206 -10.63 13.99 -4.19
CA ARG A 206 -11.84 14.52 -4.81
C ARG A 206 -11.72 14.62 -6.33
N ALA A 207 -10.57 14.99 -6.88
CA ALA A 207 -10.34 15.01 -8.31
C ALA A 207 -10.48 13.61 -8.90
N LEU A 208 -9.91 12.59 -8.25
CA LEU A 208 -10.06 11.20 -8.68
C LEU A 208 -11.53 10.77 -8.64
N VAL A 209 -12.25 11.03 -7.54
CA VAL A 209 -13.69 10.71 -7.45
C VAL A 209 -14.50 11.41 -8.54
N ARG A 210 -14.26 12.70 -8.80
CA ARG A 210 -14.92 13.48 -9.87
C ARG A 210 -14.68 12.91 -11.26
N THR A 211 -13.57 12.22 -11.49
CA THR A 211 -13.30 11.56 -12.78
C THR A 211 -14.07 10.25 -12.96
N LEU A 212 -14.42 9.57 -11.86
CA LEU A 212 -15.06 8.25 -11.86
C LEU A 212 -16.58 8.33 -11.81
N LEU A 213 -17.15 9.27 -11.05
CA LEU A 213 -18.61 9.42 -10.89
C LEU A 213 -19.36 9.57 -12.22
N PRO A 214 -18.94 10.41 -13.19
CA PRO A 214 -19.64 10.53 -14.46
C PRO A 214 -19.64 9.23 -15.27
N ARG A 215 -18.60 8.39 -15.12
CA ARG A 215 -18.50 7.10 -15.81
C ARG A 215 -19.44 6.07 -15.20
N LEU A 216 -19.56 6.05 -13.87
CA LEU A 216 -20.54 5.23 -13.16
C LEU A 216 -21.98 5.66 -13.50
N ASP A 217 -22.25 6.97 -13.54
CA ASP A 217 -23.56 7.52 -13.87
C ASP A 217 -23.98 7.15 -15.30
N ARG A 218 -23.04 7.23 -16.25
CA ARG A 218 -23.25 6.79 -17.63
C ARG A 218 -23.52 5.29 -17.71
N ALA A 219 -22.71 4.46 -17.06
CA ALA A 219 -22.89 3.00 -17.02
C ALA A 219 -24.26 2.62 -16.45
N LEU A 220 -24.69 3.25 -15.35
CA LEU A 220 -26.00 3.03 -14.73
C LEU A 220 -27.17 3.46 -15.63
N ALA A 221 -27.00 4.52 -16.42
CA ALA A 221 -28.00 4.99 -17.38
C ALA A 221 -28.11 4.06 -18.60
N GLU A 222 -26.99 3.58 -19.14
CA GLU A 222 -26.95 2.64 -20.26
C GLU A 222 -27.57 1.28 -19.88
N SER A 223 -27.43 0.86 -18.62
CA SER A 223 -28.10 -0.32 -18.05
C SER A 223 -29.62 -0.23 -17.91
N ALA A 224 -30.21 0.96 -18.07
CA ALA A 224 -31.59 1.21 -17.68
C ALA A 224 -32.62 0.30 -18.37
N GLY A 225 -32.30 -0.21 -19.57
CA GLY A 225 -33.14 -1.11 -20.35
C GLY A 225 -32.58 -2.52 -20.55
N ASP A 226 -31.48 -2.90 -19.89
CA ASP A 226 -30.90 -4.24 -20.06
C ASP A 226 -31.66 -5.28 -19.21
N PRO A 227 -32.29 -6.30 -19.82
CA PRO A 227 -33.01 -7.35 -19.09
C PRO A 227 -32.10 -8.21 -18.20
N THR A 228 -30.79 -8.20 -18.42
CA THR A 228 -29.82 -8.93 -17.60
C THR A 228 -29.43 -8.19 -16.32
N GLY A 229 -29.71 -6.88 -16.24
CA GLY A 229 -29.37 -6.04 -15.09
C GLY A 229 -27.87 -5.90 -14.84
N LYS A 230 -27.03 -6.12 -15.86
CA LYS A 230 -25.57 -6.01 -15.79
C LYS A 230 -25.05 -4.86 -16.65
N VAL A 231 -23.85 -4.38 -16.35
CA VAL A 231 -23.08 -3.44 -17.18
C VAL A 231 -21.63 -3.89 -17.16
N ASP A 232 -21.07 -4.21 -18.32
CA ASP A 232 -19.68 -4.67 -18.45
C ASP A 232 -19.29 -5.79 -17.47
N GLY A 233 -20.24 -6.69 -17.19
CA GLY A 233 -20.07 -7.82 -16.25
C GLY A 233 -20.40 -7.51 -14.78
N PHE A 234 -20.59 -6.24 -14.42
CA PHE A 234 -20.97 -5.82 -13.07
C PHE A 234 -22.50 -5.80 -12.87
N PRO A 235 -23.02 -6.31 -11.74
CA PRO A 235 -24.42 -6.14 -11.39
C PRO A 235 -24.76 -4.66 -11.17
N ARG A 236 -25.90 -4.19 -11.71
CA ARG A 236 -26.35 -2.81 -11.53
C ARG A 236 -26.48 -2.38 -10.04
N PRO A 237 -26.97 -3.21 -9.10
CA PRO A 237 -27.00 -2.86 -7.69
C PRO A 237 -25.61 -2.57 -7.10
N LEU A 238 -24.58 -3.32 -7.55
CA LEU A 238 -23.20 -3.09 -7.15
C LEU A 238 -22.74 -1.72 -7.64
N LEU A 239 -22.94 -1.38 -8.92
CA LEU A 239 -22.55 -0.07 -9.46
C LEU A 239 -23.24 1.11 -8.75
N ALA A 240 -24.49 0.93 -8.34
CA ALA A 240 -25.22 1.94 -7.57
C ALA A 240 -24.62 2.14 -6.17
N ASP A 241 -24.29 1.05 -5.47
CA ASP A 241 -23.60 1.08 -4.17
C ASP A 241 -22.20 1.72 -4.29
N LEU A 242 -21.42 1.32 -5.30
CA LEU A 242 -20.10 1.91 -5.60
C LEU A 242 -20.19 3.42 -5.82
N ARG A 243 -21.16 3.87 -6.62
CA ARG A 243 -21.43 5.30 -6.84
C ARG A 243 -21.72 6.01 -5.53
N GLN A 244 -22.59 5.46 -4.68
CA GLN A 244 -22.97 6.06 -3.40
C GLN A 244 -21.77 6.16 -2.45
N ARG A 245 -20.96 5.11 -2.33
CA ARG A 245 -19.75 5.10 -1.49
C ARG A 245 -18.72 6.12 -1.96
N LEU A 246 -18.46 6.20 -3.27
CA LEU A 246 -17.50 7.17 -3.81
C LEU A 246 -18.03 8.61 -3.72
N ALA A 247 -19.33 8.82 -3.90
CA ALA A 247 -19.95 10.13 -3.72
C ALA A 247 -19.84 10.63 -2.27
N ALA A 248 -19.96 9.73 -1.28
CA ALA A 248 -19.74 10.07 0.13
C ALA A 248 -18.29 10.56 0.40
N THR A 249 -17.29 10.01 -0.31
CA THR A 249 -15.90 10.48 -0.27
C THR A 249 -15.71 11.85 -0.94
N GLY A 250 -16.53 12.16 -1.95
CA GLY A 250 -16.46 13.40 -2.73
C GLY A 250 -17.27 14.56 -2.17
N ALA A 251 -18.19 14.30 -1.23
CA ALA A 251 -19.01 15.33 -0.61
C ALA A 251 -18.14 16.29 0.21
N PRO A 252 -18.50 17.58 0.28
CA PRO A 252 -17.90 18.51 1.22
C PRO A 252 -18.29 18.08 2.64
N GLY A 253 -17.48 17.23 3.25
CA GLY A 253 -17.51 17.04 4.69
C GLY A 253 -16.94 18.29 5.34
N ASP A 254 -17.78 19.01 6.07
CA ASP A 254 -17.35 19.92 7.13
C ASP A 254 -16.36 19.15 8.00
N VAL A 255 -15.09 19.49 7.87
CA VAL A 255 -14.09 19.12 8.85
C VAL A 255 -14.55 19.81 10.13
N VAL A 256 -15.18 19.05 11.02
CA VAL A 256 -15.41 19.45 12.41
C VAL A 256 -14.03 19.77 12.97
N SER A 257 -13.70 21.06 12.90
CA SER A 257 -12.62 21.68 13.64
C SER A 257 -13.04 21.62 15.10
N GLY A 258 -12.64 20.56 15.80
CA GLY A 258 -12.62 20.50 17.26
C GLY A 258 -11.27 21.01 17.78
N PRO A 259 -11.24 21.82 18.85
CA PRO A 259 -10.18 22.79 19.10
C PRO A 259 -8.98 22.19 19.84
N GLY A 260 -7.77 22.75 19.62
CA GLY A 260 -6.68 22.54 20.60
C GLY A 260 -5.22 22.66 20.14
N CYS A 261 -4.86 23.48 19.16
CA CYS A 261 -3.47 23.97 19.10
C CYS A 261 -3.39 25.25 19.93
N GLY A 262 -2.88 25.12 21.18
CA GLY A 262 -2.52 26.24 22.03
C GLY A 262 -1.49 27.12 21.32
N GLY A 263 -1.88 28.37 21.08
CA GLY A 263 -1.06 29.37 20.43
C GLY A 263 0.19 29.70 21.24
N LEU A 264 1.31 29.76 20.50
CA LEU A 264 2.50 30.51 20.88
C LEU A 264 2.13 31.98 21.03
N GLY A 265 1.92 32.41 22.28
CA GLY A 265 1.84 33.82 22.66
C GLY A 265 3.24 34.42 22.74
N THR A 266 3.56 35.30 21.79
CA THR A 266 4.73 36.17 21.85
C THR A 266 4.45 37.37 22.77
N GLY A 267 5.34 37.55 23.75
CA GLY A 267 5.81 38.83 24.32
C GLY A 267 4.81 39.91 24.70
N GLN A 268 4.57 40.05 26.01
CA GLN A 268 4.53 41.37 26.66
C GLN A 268 4.91 41.24 28.15
N SER A 269 6.07 41.78 28.50
CA SER A 269 6.47 42.03 29.89
C SER A 269 5.57 43.09 30.53
N PRO A 270 5.38 43.02 31.86
CA PRO A 270 5.80 44.17 32.66
C PRO A 270 6.54 43.78 33.95
N THR A 271 7.72 44.38 34.07
CA THR A 271 8.32 45.06 35.22
C THR A 271 7.85 44.74 36.65
N ALA A 272 8.85 44.42 37.48
CA ALA A 272 8.81 44.20 38.92
C ALA A 272 8.41 45.42 39.77
N ALA A 273 7.77 45.18 40.92
CA ALA A 273 7.87 46.04 42.11
C ALA A 273 7.48 45.29 43.42
N LEU A 274 8.44 45.27 44.36
CA LEU A 274 8.33 45.38 45.83
C LEU A 274 7.55 44.34 46.69
N SER A 275 8.32 43.54 47.45
CA SER A 275 8.35 43.32 48.93
C SER A 275 7.17 43.69 49.86
N PRO A 276 7.14 43.22 51.14
CA PRO A 276 7.75 42.03 51.76
C PRO A 276 6.78 41.25 52.72
N ALA A 277 7.27 40.12 53.23
CA ALA A 277 6.68 39.33 54.31
C ALA A 277 6.69 40.05 55.68
N PRO A 278 5.77 39.71 56.62
CA PRO A 278 5.93 40.03 58.02
C PRO A 278 6.50 38.84 58.81
N ASP A 279 7.57 39.15 59.54
CA ASP A 279 8.16 38.36 60.61
C ASP A 279 7.62 38.87 61.95
N THR A 280 7.05 38.01 62.80
CA THR A 280 6.98 38.19 64.26
C THR A 280 6.77 36.87 64.99
N ALA A 281 7.88 36.26 65.39
CA ALA A 281 8.31 36.02 66.78
C ALA A 281 7.40 35.32 67.83
N ARG A 282 7.99 34.23 68.38
CA ARG A 282 8.15 33.84 69.81
C ARG A 282 7.05 33.06 70.56
N ARG A 283 7.42 31.86 71.04
CA ARG A 283 7.67 31.46 72.47
C ARG A 283 8.00 29.95 72.53
N ASN A 284 9.24 29.57 72.84
CA ASN A 284 9.83 29.24 74.15
C ASN A 284 9.67 27.75 74.58
N THR A 285 10.82 27.07 74.55
CA THR A 285 11.31 25.86 75.25
C THR A 285 11.28 26.00 76.80
N PRO A 286 11.58 24.99 77.66
CA PRO A 286 12.52 23.84 77.52
C PRO A 286 11.89 22.47 77.27
#